data_AF-A0A3R6YSA8-F1
#
_entry.id   AF-A0A3R6YSA8-F1
#
_cell.length_a   1.000
_cell.length_b   1.000
_cell.length_c   1.000
_cell.angle_alpha   90.00
_cell.angle_beta   90.00
_cell.angle_gamma   90.00
#
_symmetry.space_group_name_H-M   'P 1'
#
loop_
_entity.id
_entity.type
_entity.pdbx_description
1 polymer ?
#
loop_
_entity_poly.entity_id
_entity_poly.type
_entity_poly.pdbx_seq_one_letter_code
_entity_poly.pdbx_strand_id
1 'polypeptide(L)'
;MDRTFLVSWVKKRETYEDKLRANAQRMGGEWRRSAMGWIPSTDRSLLKAICTYVWQVPVEQLSDRIMEIVGQPATKWTPTKSDMQTYCRALSVDPHGDVTSRLVSFMERVDDAIDENGFRQQFKDSTMLRTFVKVRVTPSYLRDRVEEQMKTVPANDLVAFADILREQLDRTHDADMVNQQRNSYGSKRGREEDDQRRRITKHAKKANQAVRDQRELRGNYP
;
A
#
# COMPACT_ATOMS: atom_id res chain seq x y z
N MET A 1 -12.11 -17.79 15.14
CA MET A 1 -11.81 -16.56 14.37
C MET A 1 -10.34 -16.26 14.53
N ASP A 2 -9.66 -16.05 13.41
CA ASP A 2 -8.27 -15.59 13.31
C ASP A 2 -8.18 -14.06 13.44
N ARG A 3 -7.02 -13.55 13.87
CA ARG A 3 -6.79 -12.10 14.07
C ARG A 3 -6.93 -11.31 12.78
N THR A 4 -6.44 -11.84 11.65
CA THR A 4 -6.55 -11.21 10.33
C THR A 4 -7.99 -10.99 9.90
N PHE A 5 -8.86 -11.99 10.12
CA PHE A 5 -10.30 -11.82 9.93
C PHE A 5 -10.88 -10.72 10.83
N LEU A 6 -10.49 -10.67 12.11
CA LEU A 6 -10.96 -9.64 13.05
C LEU A 6 -10.53 -8.23 12.63
N VAL A 7 -9.28 -8.04 12.19
CA VAL A 7 -8.80 -6.73 11.69
C VAL A 7 -9.59 -6.29 10.45
N SER A 8 -9.74 -7.18 9.47
CA SER A 8 -10.54 -6.89 8.26
C SER A 8 -11.99 -6.55 8.60
N TRP A 9 -12.56 -7.25 9.58
CA TRP A 9 -13.92 -7.00 10.05
C TRP A 9 -14.05 -5.66 10.77
N VAL A 10 -13.09 -5.29 11.63
CA VAL A 10 -13.05 -3.98 12.32
C VAL A 10 -12.96 -2.84 11.30
N LYS A 11 -12.07 -2.91 10.29
CA LYS A 11 -11.98 -1.89 9.23
C LYS A 11 -13.31 -1.72 8.49
N LYS A 12 -13.99 -2.82 8.15
CA LYS A 12 -15.32 -2.79 7.51
C LYS A 12 -16.38 -2.14 8.42
N ARG A 13 -16.27 -2.38 9.72
CA ARG A 13 -17.18 -1.85 10.72
C ARG A 13 -17.02 -0.34 10.89
N GLU A 14 -15.79 0.15 10.98
CA GLU A 14 -15.48 1.58 11.01
C GLU A 14 -16.04 2.29 9.77
N THR A 15 -15.79 1.71 8.59
CA THR A 15 -16.34 2.23 7.32
C THR A 15 -17.88 2.31 7.33
N TYR A 16 -18.56 1.31 7.90
CA TYR A 16 -20.03 1.33 8.05
C TYR A 16 -20.49 2.45 8.98
N GLU A 17 -19.82 2.62 10.12
CA GLU A 17 -20.16 3.65 11.10
C GLU A 17 -19.86 5.06 10.57
N ASP A 18 -18.79 5.26 9.81
CA ASP A 18 -18.49 6.53 9.16
C ASP A 18 -19.54 6.90 8.12
N LYS A 19 -20.03 5.94 7.34
CA LYS A 19 -21.16 6.16 6.41
C LYS A 19 -22.43 6.57 7.15
N LEU A 20 -22.70 5.96 8.32
CA LEU A 20 -23.83 6.35 9.15
C LEU A 20 -23.67 7.74 9.74
N ARG A 21 -22.47 8.09 10.23
CA ARG A 21 -22.17 9.44 10.74
C ARG A 21 -22.33 10.49 9.65
N ALA A 22 -21.78 10.27 8.47
CA ALA A 22 -21.91 11.19 7.34
C ALA A 22 -23.38 11.38 6.91
N ASN A 23 -24.16 10.30 6.86
CA ASN A 23 -25.60 10.40 6.55
C ASN A 23 -26.38 11.12 7.64
N ALA A 24 -26.06 10.87 8.91
CA ALA A 24 -26.70 11.51 10.05
C ALA A 24 -26.37 13.01 10.13
N GLN A 25 -25.13 13.41 9.84
CA GLN A 25 -24.73 14.81 9.72
C GLN A 25 -25.54 15.54 8.64
N ARG A 26 -25.78 14.88 7.50
CA ARG A 26 -26.59 15.44 6.41
C ARG A 26 -28.07 15.58 6.77
N MET A 27 -28.61 14.64 7.55
CA MET A 27 -30.03 14.55 7.87
C MET A 27 -30.39 15.16 9.25
N GLY A 28 -29.42 15.72 9.98
CA GLY A 28 -29.62 16.27 11.33
C GLY A 28 -30.01 15.24 12.38
N GLY A 29 -29.66 13.96 12.18
CA GLY A 29 -30.09 12.84 13.01
C GLY A 29 -29.00 12.27 13.91
N GLU A 30 -29.37 11.36 14.81
CA GLU A 30 -28.43 10.62 15.67
C GLU A 30 -28.09 9.27 15.02
N TRP A 31 -26.86 9.13 14.50
CA TRP A 31 -26.42 7.92 13.77
C TRP A 31 -26.48 6.64 14.62
N ARG A 32 -26.32 6.76 15.95
CA ARG A 32 -26.32 5.62 16.88
C ARG A 32 -27.64 4.86 16.90
N ARG A 33 -28.77 5.53 16.60
CA ARG A 33 -30.10 4.88 16.52
C ARG A 33 -30.24 3.99 15.29
N SER A 34 -29.47 4.27 14.24
CA SER A 34 -29.49 3.52 12.97
C SER A 34 -28.35 2.51 12.87
N ALA A 35 -27.40 2.52 13.80
CA ALA A 35 -26.30 1.58 13.84
C ALA A 35 -26.79 0.22 14.31
N MET A 36 -26.68 -0.80 13.46
CA MET A 36 -26.79 -2.18 13.96
C MET A 36 -25.64 -2.45 14.92
N GLY A 37 -25.90 -3.04 16.10
CA GLY A 37 -24.83 -3.43 17.02
C GLY A 37 -23.86 -4.47 16.43
N TRP A 38 -22.87 -4.90 17.22
CA TRP A 38 -21.93 -5.95 16.80
C TRP A 38 -22.58 -7.34 16.81
N ILE A 39 -23.56 -7.54 17.71
CA ILE A 39 -24.25 -8.81 17.95
C ILE A 39 -25.20 -9.22 16.80
N PRO A 40 -25.94 -8.31 16.13
CA PRO A 40 -26.81 -8.68 15.01
C PRO A 40 -26.09 -9.00 13.70
N SER A 41 -24.81 -8.65 13.54
CA SER A 41 -24.05 -8.83 12.29
C SER A 41 -23.34 -10.18 12.16
N THR A 42 -23.57 -11.11 13.09
CA THR A 42 -22.99 -12.46 13.11
C THR A 42 -24.01 -13.41 13.74
N ASP A 43 -23.99 -14.70 13.38
CA ASP A 43 -24.88 -15.69 13.99
C ASP A 43 -24.78 -15.64 15.52
N ARG A 44 -25.89 -15.29 16.18
CA ARG A 44 -25.98 -15.07 17.62
C ARG A 44 -25.60 -16.33 18.42
N SER A 45 -25.88 -17.50 17.87
CA SER A 45 -25.58 -18.80 18.45
C SER A 45 -24.08 -19.08 18.38
N LEU A 46 -23.48 -18.81 17.23
CA LEU A 46 -22.03 -18.93 17.01
C LEU A 46 -21.25 -17.94 17.87
N LEU A 47 -21.71 -16.68 17.96
CA LEU A 47 -21.09 -15.65 18.78
C LEU A 47 -21.11 -16.04 20.26
N LYS A 48 -22.26 -16.51 20.77
CA LYS A 48 -22.41 -16.99 22.14
C LYS A 48 -21.49 -18.18 22.42
N ALA A 49 -21.39 -19.12 21.49
CA ALA A 49 -20.48 -20.27 21.62
C ALA A 49 -19.00 -19.85 21.64
N ILE A 50 -18.57 -18.94 20.77
CA ILE A 50 -17.19 -18.43 20.75
C ILE A 50 -16.87 -17.68 22.05
N CYS A 51 -17.77 -16.80 22.50
CA CYS A 51 -17.60 -16.06 23.75
C CYS A 51 -17.52 -17.00 24.97
N THR A 52 -18.34 -18.04 25.01
CA THR A 52 -18.43 -18.97 26.15
C THR A 52 -17.27 -19.96 26.19
N TYR A 53 -16.96 -20.60 25.06
CA TYR A 53 -16.04 -21.74 25.03
C TYR A 53 -14.62 -21.39 24.57
N VAL A 54 -14.44 -20.35 23.75
CA VAL A 54 -13.12 -19.99 23.20
C VAL A 54 -12.51 -18.81 23.94
N TRP A 55 -13.29 -17.74 24.09
CA TRP A 55 -12.79 -16.50 24.69
C TRP A 55 -13.04 -16.38 26.18
N GLN A 56 -14.00 -17.14 26.74
CA GLN A 56 -14.39 -17.12 28.15
C GLN A 56 -14.71 -15.71 28.66
N VAL A 57 -15.39 -14.92 27.84
CA VAL A 57 -15.73 -13.52 28.11
C VAL A 57 -17.25 -13.33 27.92
N PRO A 58 -17.94 -12.61 28.81
CA PRO A 58 -19.35 -12.28 28.61
C PRO A 58 -19.55 -11.47 27.31
N VAL A 59 -20.66 -11.68 26.60
CA VAL A 59 -20.94 -11.07 25.28
C VAL A 59 -20.91 -9.54 25.32
N GLU A 60 -21.15 -8.97 26.50
CA GLU A 60 -21.17 -7.56 26.84
C GLU A 60 -19.77 -6.95 26.84
N GLN A 61 -18.73 -7.76 27.13
CA GLN A 61 -17.31 -7.37 27.10
C GLN A 61 -16.62 -7.78 25.79
N LEU A 62 -17.39 -8.26 24.81
CA LEU A 62 -16.87 -8.74 23.54
C LEU A 62 -16.14 -7.65 22.75
N SER A 63 -16.63 -6.40 22.82
CA SER A 63 -16.01 -5.27 22.12
C SER A 63 -14.60 -5.03 22.65
N ASP A 64 -14.45 -4.94 23.97
CA ASP A 64 -13.15 -4.75 24.62
C ASP A 64 -12.20 -5.91 24.29
N ARG A 65 -12.70 -7.14 24.30
CA ARG A 65 -11.91 -8.33 23.97
C ARG A 65 -11.45 -8.36 22.51
N ILE A 66 -12.28 -7.93 21.56
CA ILE A 66 -11.90 -7.86 20.15
C ILE A 66 -10.86 -6.75 19.95
N MET A 67 -11.04 -5.59 20.57
CA MET A 67 -10.06 -4.50 20.53
C MET A 67 -8.72 -4.93 21.15
N GLU A 68 -8.75 -5.73 22.22
CA GLU A 68 -7.56 -6.34 22.81
C GLU A 68 -6.88 -7.31 21.83
N ILE A 69 -7.62 -8.23 21.20
CA ILE A 69 -7.06 -9.20 20.24
C ILE A 69 -6.50 -8.50 18.99
N VAL A 70 -7.16 -7.45 18.51
CA VAL A 70 -6.69 -6.62 17.38
C VAL A 70 -5.47 -5.80 17.80
N GLY A 71 -5.46 -5.26 19.01
CA GLY A 71 -4.33 -4.48 19.55
C GLY A 71 -3.12 -5.33 19.97
N GLN A 72 -3.31 -6.64 20.18
CA GLN A 72 -2.21 -7.57 20.41
C GLN A 72 -1.38 -7.75 19.13
N PRO A 73 -0.04 -7.80 19.26
CA PRO A 73 0.82 -8.09 18.12
C PRO A 73 0.46 -9.45 17.52
N ALA A 74 0.53 -9.57 16.19
CA ALA A 74 0.34 -10.84 15.52
C ALA A 74 1.44 -11.82 15.96
N THR A 75 1.11 -12.63 16.99
CA THR A 75 1.95 -13.63 17.66
C THR A 75 3.16 -13.13 18.45
N LYS A 76 3.53 -13.93 19.47
CA LYS A 76 4.49 -13.68 20.58
C LYS A 76 5.96 -13.41 20.19
N TRP A 77 6.27 -13.07 18.94
CA TRP A 77 7.64 -12.85 18.50
C TRP A 77 7.92 -11.38 18.20
N THR A 78 9.08 -10.91 18.61
CA THR A 78 9.76 -9.77 17.98
C THR A 78 9.92 -10.09 16.49
N PRO A 79 9.32 -9.30 15.58
CA PRO A 79 9.38 -9.55 14.14
C PRO A 79 10.81 -9.68 13.66
N THR A 80 11.09 -10.71 12.89
CA THR A 80 12.40 -10.86 12.26
C THR A 80 12.52 -9.92 11.05
N LYS A 81 13.76 -9.72 10.58
CA LYS A 81 14.03 -8.94 9.36
C LYS A 81 13.27 -9.49 8.14
N SER A 82 13.09 -10.81 8.03
CA SER A 82 12.33 -11.45 6.93
C SER A 82 10.82 -11.22 7.03
N ASP A 83 10.29 -11.15 8.26
CA ASP A 83 8.87 -10.86 8.48
C ASP A 83 8.57 -9.42 8.08
N MET A 84 9.41 -8.48 8.52
CA MET A 84 9.38 -7.08 8.08
C MET A 84 9.51 -6.96 6.56
N GLN A 85 10.30 -7.83 5.93
CA GLN A 85 10.37 -7.89 4.48
C GLN A 85 9.05 -8.31 3.83
N THR A 86 8.35 -9.26 4.43
CA THR A 86 7.09 -9.80 3.89
C THR A 86 5.95 -8.80 4.10
N TYR A 87 5.78 -8.27 5.30
CA TYR A 87 4.72 -7.32 5.64
C TYR A 87 4.80 -6.04 4.83
N CYS A 88 6.02 -5.58 4.57
CA CYS A 88 6.24 -4.33 3.87
C CYS A 88 6.52 -4.52 2.38
N ARG A 89 6.28 -5.72 1.83
CA ARG A 89 6.62 -6.07 0.43
C ARG A 89 5.97 -5.11 -0.59
N ALA A 90 4.82 -4.52 -0.25
CA ALA A 90 4.09 -3.57 -1.09
C ALA A 90 4.30 -2.08 -0.74
N LEU A 91 5.15 -1.77 0.27
CA LEU A 91 5.40 -0.39 0.68
C LEU A 91 6.49 0.23 -0.18
N SER A 92 6.11 1.17 -1.03
CA SER A 92 7.01 1.97 -1.87
C SER A 92 6.55 3.42 -1.86
N VAL A 93 7.45 4.40 -1.83
CA VAL A 93 7.02 5.79 -2.03
C VAL A 93 6.57 5.94 -3.48
N ASP A 94 5.40 6.55 -3.70
CA ASP A 94 4.93 6.81 -5.06
C ASP A 94 5.92 7.75 -5.76
N PRO A 95 6.37 7.45 -6.99
CA PRO A 95 7.24 8.36 -7.72
C PRO A 95 6.54 9.66 -8.13
N HIS A 96 5.21 9.65 -8.29
CA HIS A 96 4.43 10.74 -8.85
C HIS A 96 3.64 11.50 -7.78
N GLY A 97 3.41 12.78 -8.03
CA GLY A 97 2.70 13.69 -7.12
C GLY A 97 3.64 14.65 -6.39
N ASP A 98 3.05 15.66 -5.75
CA ASP A 98 3.79 16.58 -4.88
C ASP A 98 4.29 15.87 -3.62
N VAL A 99 5.22 16.50 -2.90
CA VAL A 99 5.83 15.94 -1.68
C VAL A 99 4.77 15.52 -0.67
N THR A 100 3.73 16.33 -0.50
CA THR A 100 2.64 16.08 0.45
C THR A 100 1.86 14.82 0.10
N SER A 101 1.46 14.66 -1.16
CA SER A 101 0.72 13.49 -1.63
C SER A 101 1.55 12.23 -1.52
N ARG A 102 2.83 12.28 -1.92
CA ARG A 102 3.76 11.14 -1.82
C ARG A 102 3.98 10.71 -0.37
N LEU A 103 4.12 11.66 0.54
CA LEU A 103 4.28 11.42 1.97
C LEU A 103 3.01 10.81 2.56
N VAL A 104 1.85 11.43 2.35
CA VAL A 104 0.58 10.99 2.93
C VAL A 104 0.23 9.58 2.43
N SER A 105 0.30 9.33 1.13
CA SER A 105 -0.01 8.00 0.57
C SER A 105 1.01 6.92 0.97
N PHE A 106 2.25 7.30 1.32
CA PHE A 106 3.20 6.35 1.89
C PHE A 106 2.86 6.06 3.36
N MET A 107 2.65 7.09 4.18
CA MET A 107 2.33 6.94 5.59
C MET A 107 1.01 6.21 5.82
N GLU A 108 -0.01 6.44 5.00
CA GLU A 108 -1.28 5.70 5.01
C GLU A 108 -1.03 4.19 4.82
N ARG A 109 -0.22 3.81 3.82
CA ARG A 109 0.13 2.39 3.60
C ARG A 109 0.97 1.81 4.73
N VAL A 110 1.82 2.62 5.37
CA VAL A 110 2.57 2.22 6.58
C VAL A 110 1.61 1.93 7.73
N ASP A 111 0.66 2.83 8.00
CA ASP A 111 -0.35 2.64 9.04
C ASP A 111 -1.22 1.40 8.77
N ASP A 112 -1.66 1.20 7.52
CA ASP A 112 -2.41 0.00 7.13
C ASP A 112 -1.63 -1.29 7.41
N ALA A 113 -0.34 -1.32 7.03
CA ALA A 113 0.51 -2.47 7.28
C ALA A 113 0.77 -2.67 8.78
N ILE A 114 0.85 -1.60 9.56
CA ILE A 114 1.03 -1.69 11.02
C ILE A 114 -0.22 -2.27 11.68
N ASP A 115 -1.41 -1.81 11.29
CA ASP A 115 -2.67 -2.25 11.89
C ASP A 115 -2.98 -3.71 11.51
N GLU A 116 -2.76 -4.08 10.25
CA GLU A 116 -2.92 -5.45 9.76
C GLU A 116 -2.05 -6.44 10.53
N ASN A 117 -0.83 -6.04 10.87
CA ASN A 117 0.12 -6.91 11.55
C ASN A 117 0.20 -6.70 13.08
N GLY A 118 -0.49 -5.69 13.62
CA GLY A 118 -0.54 -5.42 15.06
C GLY A 118 0.74 -4.84 15.63
N PHE A 119 1.55 -4.14 14.83
CA PHE A 119 2.85 -3.62 15.26
C PHE A 119 2.79 -2.25 15.94
N ARG A 120 1.59 -1.71 16.18
CA ARG A 120 1.41 -0.35 16.67
C ARG A 120 2.15 -0.07 17.98
N GLN A 121 2.27 -1.07 18.85
CA GLN A 121 3.04 -0.95 20.09
C GLN A 121 4.55 -1.13 19.88
N GLN A 122 4.97 -1.91 18.87
CA GLN A 122 6.37 -2.21 18.59
C GLN A 122 7.07 -1.05 17.87
N PHE A 123 6.35 -0.26 17.08
CA PHE A 123 6.86 0.96 16.47
C PHE A 123 7.07 2.12 17.46
N LYS A 124 6.73 1.94 18.74
CA LYS A 124 7.15 2.85 19.83
C LYS A 124 8.62 2.65 20.23
N ASP A 125 9.22 1.52 19.85
CA ASP A 125 10.65 1.27 20.01
C ASP A 125 11.40 1.75 18.76
N SER A 126 12.34 2.68 18.95
CA SER A 126 13.17 3.25 17.87
C SER A 126 13.97 2.18 17.11
N THR A 127 14.29 1.04 17.73
CA THR A 127 15.02 -0.07 17.11
C THR A 127 14.22 -0.73 15.98
N MET A 128 12.91 -0.87 16.17
CA MET A 128 12.00 -1.47 15.20
C MET A 128 11.74 -0.54 14.03
N LEU A 129 11.59 0.76 14.30
CA LEU A 129 11.47 1.80 13.27
C LEU A 129 12.74 1.86 12.40
N ARG A 130 13.93 1.83 13.00
CA ARG A 130 15.21 1.78 12.27
C ARG A 130 15.32 0.55 11.38
N THR A 131 14.87 -0.61 11.88
CA THR A 131 14.86 -1.85 11.11
C THR A 131 13.89 -1.77 9.94
N PHE A 132 12.71 -1.16 10.13
CA PHE A 132 11.75 -0.92 9.08
C PHE A 132 12.33 -0.03 7.95
N VAL A 133 12.96 1.10 8.31
CA VAL A 133 13.60 2.01 7.34
C VAL A 133 14.63 1.29 6.49
N LYS A 134 15.55 0.56 7.14
CA LYS A 134 16.60 -0.24 6.48
C LYS A 134 16.07 -1.22 5.44
N VAL A 135 14.88 -1.74 5.66
CA VAL A 135 14.34 -2.81 4.82
C VAL A 135 13.52 -2.23 3.66
N ARG A 136 12.93 -1.03 3.79
CA ARG A 136 11.72 -0.71 3.00
C ARG A 136 11.53 0.69 2.44
N VAL A 137 12.24 1.71 2.91
CA VAL A 137 12.16 3.00 2.19
C VAL A 137 12.69 2.75 0.78
N THR A 138 11.83 2.95 -0.21
CA THR A 138 12.12 2.77 -1.63
C THR A 138 11.67 4.04 -2.32
N PRO A 139 12.53 4.72 -3.09
CA PRO A 139 13.81 4.25 -3.65
C PRO A 139 14.99 4.17 -2.66
N SER A 140 16.03 3.39 -2.99
CA SER A 140 17.18 3.16 -2.09
C SER A 140 17.94 4.44 -1.72
N TYR A 141 18.04 5.41 -2.64
CA TYR A 141 18.69 6.70 -2.33
C TYR A 141 17.96 7.46 -1.22
N LEU A 142 16.63 7.38 -1.18
CA LEU A 142 15.80 8.04 -0.18
C LEU A 142 16.00 7.35 1.16
N ARG A 143 16.05 6.02 1.16
CA ARG A 143 16.38 5.23 2.36
C ARG A 143 17.71 5.60 2.96
N ASP A 144 18.76 5.62 2.15
CA ASP A 144 20.11 5.85 2.66
C ASP A 144 20.22 7.25 3.29
N ARG A 145 19.53 8.25 2.72
CA ARG A 145 19.44 9.60 3.29
C ARG A 145 18.61 9.69 4.57
N VAL A 146 17.47 9.02 4.61
CA VAL A 146 16.61 8.95 5.81
C VAL A 146 17.37 8.23 6.94
N GLU A 147 18.07 7.14 6.63
CA GLU A 147 18.90 6.41 7.59
C GLU A 147 20.06 7.28 8.12
N GLU A 148 20.72 8.05 7.25
CA GLU A 148 21.79 8.96 7.65
C GLU A 148 21.29 10.06 8.60
N GLN A 149 20.12 10.63 8.29
CA GLN A 149 19.52 11.66 9.13
C GLN A 149 19.06 11.10 10.49
N MET A 150 18.54 9.87 10.54
CA MET A 150 18.15 9.19 11.79
C MET A 150 19.33 8.84 12.72
N LYS A 151 20.59 8.98 12.26
CA LYS A 151 21.77 8.89 13.13
C LYS A 151 21.95 10.14 14.00
N THR A 152 21.48 11.29 13.51
CA THR A 152 21.68 12.61 14.14
C THR A 152 20.39 13.15 14.76
N VAL A 153 19.24 12.86 14.15
CA VAL A 153 17.91 13.25 14.61
C VAL A 153 17.21 12.03 15.21
N PRO A 154 16.74 12.07 16.47
CA PRO A 154 16.02 10.95 17.07
C PRO A 154 14.65 10.77 16.43
N ALA A 155 14.48 9.68 15.67
CA ALA A 155 13.18 9.21 15.21
C ALA A 155 12.62 8.22 16.23
N ASN A 156 11.88 8.76 17.20
CA ASN A 156 11.34 8.00 18.32
C ASN A 156 9.93 7.47 18.04
N ASP A 157 9.24 8.02 17.04
CA ASP A 157 7.92 7.62 16.62
C ASP A 157 7.74 7.79 15.09
N LEU A 158 6.58 7.38 14.59
CA LEU A 158 6.22 7.48 13.18
C LEU A 158 6.08 8.93 12.69
N VAL A 159 5.76 9.87 13.57
CA VAL A 159 5.59 11.29 13.23
C VAL A 159 6.97 11.91 12.95
N ALA A 160 7.93 11.70 13.85
CA ALA A 160 9.31 12.13 13.67
C ALA A 160 9.94 11.48 12.42
N PHE A 161 9.60 10.22 12.12
CA PHE A 161 9.99 9.60 10.86
C PHE A 161 9.35 10.26 9.64
N ALA A 162 8.06 10.60 9.69
CA ALA A 162 7.37 11.30 8.60
C ALA A 162 8.00 12.68 8.33
N ASP A 163 8.41 13.41 9.37
CA ASP A 163 9.09 14.70 9.24
C ASP A 163 10.45 14.56 8.55
N ILE A 164 11.25 13.56 8.95
CA ILE A 164 12.54 13.24 8.29
C ILE A 164 12.30 12.85 6.83
N LEU A 165 11.30 12.00 6.56
CA LEU A 165 10.98 11.56 5.21
C LEU A 165 10.52 12.74 4.33
N ARG A 166 9.70 13.62 4.88
CA ARG A 166 9.23 14.85 4.22
C ARG A 166 10.40 15.73 3.82
N GLU A 167 11.31 16.00 4.75
CA GLU A 167 12.48 16.84 4.48
C GLU A 167 13.37 16.23 3.38
N GLN A 168 13.51 14.91 3.35
CA GLN A 168 14.26 14.25 2.29
C GLN A 168 13.55 14.28 0.94
N LEU A 169 12.21 14.15 0.92
CA LEU A 169 11.41 14.31 -0.29
C LEU A 169 11.47 15.75 -0.82
N ASP A 170 11.38 16.76 0.05
CA ASP A 170 11.53 18.17 -0.31
C ASP A 170 12.91 18.44 -0.94
N ARG A 171 13.99 17.92 -0.32
CA ARG A 171 15.36 18.07 -0.83
C ARG A 171 15.61 17.38 -2.17
N THR A 172 14.84 16.34 -2.51
CA THR A 172 14.99 15.62 -3.79
C THR A 172 13.90 15.97 -4.80
N HIS A 173 12.93 16.80 -4.45
CA HIS A 173 11.76 17.10 -5.27
C HIS A 173 12.15 17.62 -6.66
N ASP A 174 13.04 18.63 -6.70
CA ASP A 174 13.44 19.25 -7.96
C ASP A 174 14.26 18.29 -8.85
N ALA A 175 15.13 17.48 -8.23
CA ALA A 175 15.91 16.46 -8.94
C ALA A 175 15.01 15.33 -9.48
N ASP A 176 14.01 14.92 -8.71
CA ASP A 176 13.02 13.92 -9.10
C ASP A 176 12.15 14.43 -10.26
N MET A 177 11.72 15.70 -10.23
CA MET A 177 10.98 16.32 -11.34
C MET A 177 11.80 16.35 -12.63
N VAL A 178 13.07 16.72 -12.55
CA VAL A 178 13.97 16.78 -13.72
C VAL A 178 14.21 15.37 -14.28
N ASN A 179 14.43 14.37 -13.43
CA ASN A 179 14.56 12.98 -13.87
C ASN A 179 13.26 12.43 -14.49
N GLN A 180 12.10 12.78 -13.94
CA GLN A 180 10.81 12.39 -14.51
C GLN A 180 10.57 13.00 -15.88
N GLN A 181 10.88 14.28 -16.07
CA GLN A 181 10.81 14.91 -17.39
C GLN A 181 11.72 14.19 -18.38
N ARG A 182 12.98 13.94 -17.99
CA ARG A 182 13.97 13.27 -18.85
C ARG A 182 13.55 11.86 -19.26
N ASN A 183 12.99 11.08 -18.32
CA ASN A 183 12.48 9.73 -18.59
C ASN A 183 11.20 9.72 -19.45
N SER A 184 10.34 10.73 -19.29
CA SER A 184 9.14 10.91 -20.13
C SER A 184 9.53 11.23 -21.60
N TYR A 185 10.53 12.08 -21.81
CA TYR A 185 11.08 12.35 -23.15
C TYR A 185 11.84 11.15 -23.74
N GLY A 186 12.62 10.43 -22.94
CA GLY A 186 13.34 9.22 -23.39
C GLY A 186 12.41 8.07 -23.78
N SER A 187 11.30 7.88 -23.05
CA SER A 187 10.30 6.85 -23.35
C SER A 187 9.52 7.15 -24.64
N LYS A 188 9.24 8.42 -24.94
CA LYS A 188 8.64 8.84 -26.22
C LYS A 188 9.56 8.54 -27.40
N ARG A 189 10.86 8.86 -27.28
CA ARG A 189 11.85 8.65 -28.34
C ARG A 189 12.07 7.17 -28.66
N GLY A 190 12.10 6.31 -27.64
CA GLY A 190 12.21 4.85 -27.83
C GLY A 190 10.98 4.24 -28.52
N ARG A 191 9.77 4.70 -28.18
CA ARG A 191 8.54 4.24 -28.87
C ARG A 191 8.48 4.70 -30.33
N GLU A 192 8.90 5.94 -30.62
CA GLU A 192 8.94 6.45 -31.99
C GLU A 192 9.97 5.70 -32.85
N GLU A 193 11.16 5.41 -32.32
CA GLU A 193 12.18 4.64 -33.03
C GLU A 193 11.74 3.19 -33.31
N ASP A 194 11.07 2.54 -32.35
CA ASP A 194 10.53 1.19 -32.51
C ASP A 194 9.37 1.14 -33.51
N ASP A 195 8.47 2.14 -33.48
CA ASP A 195 7.37 2.25 -34.44
C ASP A 195 7.90 2.55 -35.86
N GLN A 196 8.93 3.38 -35.98
CA GLN A 196 9.61 3.65 -37.25
C GLN A 196 10.25 2.36 -37.79
N ARG A 197 10.96 1.59 -36.95
CA ARG A 197 11.56 0.30 -37.31
C ARG A 197 10.51 -0.73 -37.73
N ARG A 198 9.37 -0.79 -37.04
CA ARG A 198 8.24 -1.67 -37.38
C ARG A 198 7.56 -1.28 -38.70
N ARG A 199 7.44 0.02 -38.99
CA ARG A 199 6.93 0.51 -40.28
C ARG A 199 7.87 0.13 -41.42
N ILE A 200 9.16 0.37 -41.27
CA ILE A 200 10.18 0.03 -42.29
C ILE A 200 10.18 -1.48 -42.58
N THR A 201 10.16 -2.33 -41.55
CA THR A 201 10.13 -3.80 -41.74
C THR A 201 8.82 -4.29 -42.36
N LYS A 202 7.67 -3.68 -42.05
CA LYS A 202 6.39 -3.99 -42.72
C LYS A 202 6.42 -3.64 -44.21
N HIS A 203 6.96 -2.47 -44.58
CA HIS A 203 7.05 -2.07 -45.98
C HIS A 203 8.00 -2.97 -46.78
N ALA A 204 9.14 -3.36 -46.21
CA ALA A 204 10.07 -4.29 -46.84
C ALA A 204 9.44 -5.68 -47.10
N LYS A 205 8.69 -6.21 -46.12
CA LYS A 205 7.98 -7.50 -46.29
C LYS A 205 6.91 -7.43 -47.39
N LYS A 206 6.15 -6.33 -47.45
CA LYS A 206 5.10 -6.14 -48.47
C LYS A 206 5.67 -5.97 -49.88
N ALA A 207 6.80 -5.29 -50.02
CA ALA A 207 7.51 -5.17 -51.29
C ALA A 207 8.06 -6.52 -51.78
N ASN A 208 8.66 -7.32 -50.89
CA ASN A 208 9.16 -8.65 -51.23
C ASN A 208 8.05 -9.63 -51.62
N GLN A 209 6.87 -9.54 -50.99
CA GLN A 209 5.70 -10.33 -51.38
C GLN A 209 5.20 -9.94 -52.77
N ALA A 210 5.07 -8.65 -53.07
CA ALA A 210 4.64 -8.18 -54.38
C ALA A 210 5.59 -8.59 -55.52
N VAL A 211 6.90 -8.61 -55.27
CA VAL A 211 7.91 -9.10 -56.24
C VAL A 211 7.79 -10.60 -56.47
N ARG A 212 7.44 -11.37 -55.43
CA ARG A 212 7.24 -12.81 -55.52
C ARG A 212 5.97 -13.15 -56.29
N ASP A 213 4.87 -12.46 -56.00
CA ASP A 213 3.59 -12.62 -56.68
C ASP A 213 3.70 -12.23 -58.18
N GLN A 214 4.49 -11.20 -58.52
CA GLN A 214 4.78 -10.85 -59.92
C GLN A 214 5.63 -11.90 -60.66
N ARG A 215 6.54 -12.60 -59.97
CA ARG A 215 7.30 -13.71 -60.57
C ARG A 215 6.43 -14.94 -60.84
N GLU A 216 5.50 -15.24 -59.94
CA GLU A 216 4.57 -16.37 -60.09
C GLU A 216 3.56 -16.11 -61.23
N LEU A 217 3.13 -14.86 -61.43
CA LEU A 217 2.28 -14.46 -62.57
C LEU A 217 3.01 -14.50 -63.93
N ARG A 218 4.33 -14.33 -63.97
CA ARG A 218 5.14 -14.42 -65.20
C ARG A 218 5.64 -15.83 -65.52
N GLY A 219 5.57 -16.77 -64.57
CA GLY A 219 5.98 -18.16 -64.75
C GLY A 219 4.91 -19.06 -65.37
N ASN A 220 3.67 -18.58 -65.48
CA ASN A 220 2.55 -19.31 -66.07
C ASN A 220 2.12 -18.66 -67.38
N TYR A 221 2.83 -18.95 -68.46
CA TYR A 221 2.23 -19.00 -69.80
C TYR A 221 2.75 -20.29 -70.48
N PRO A 222 1.86 -21.10 -71.09
CA PRO A 222 2.23 -22.34 -71.77
C PRO A 222 3.15 -22.12 -72.98
#